data_AF-A0A438GAF1-F1
#
_entry.id   AF-A0A438GAF1-F1
#
_cell.length_a   1.000
_cell.length_b   1.000
_cell.length_c   1.000
_cell.angle_alpha   90.00
_cell.angle_beta   90.00
_cell.angle_gamma   90.00
#
_symmetry.space_group_name_H-M   'P 1'
#
loop_
_entity.id
_entity.type
_entity.pdbx_description
1 polymer ?
#
loop_
_entity_poly.entity_id
_entity_poly.type
_entity_poly.pdbx_seq_one_letter_code
_entity_poly.pdbx_strand_id
1 'polypeptide(L)'
;MNKYILDNPAHQNWFTSRFTATAFEDALKCPGHNILWDDPKYLPGWLLSLSPSQIRSDADKRINSVVQRYIGKVNSWDVVNENLHTSFFEDKLGPNASAVFFQETRQLDKTTPLFMNEYNTLENGGDPLSTPAKYIQKLRDIQSFSPDIGSVGIGLQGHFHTPDLAYMRSSLDTLAAAKLPIWITELDVASSPDQASYLEQVLSEAHAHPAVVGLVMWAAWKPEGCFRMCLTDGQFKNLPLEML
;
A
#
# COMPACT_ATOMS: atom_id res chain seq x y z
N MET A 1 -26.65 2.28 4.54
CA MET A 1 -26.58 3.39 5.53
C MET A 1 -27.94 3.65 6.18
N ASN A 2 -28.08 3.60 7.51
CA ASN A 2 -29.31 4.15 8.11
C ASN A 2 -29.16 5.68 8.08
N LYS A 3 -30.09 6.40 7.46
CA LYS A 3 -30.03 7.87 7.24
C LYS A 3 -29.67 8.69 8.49
N TYR A 4 -29.80 8.09 9.67
CA TYR A 4 -29.57 8.71 10.97
C TYR A 4 -28.11 8.88 11.36
N ILE A 5 -27.14 8.21 10.73
CA ILE A 5 -25.71 8.34 11.12
C ILE A 5 -25.06 9.58 10.47
N LEU A 6 -25.38 9.85 9.20
CA LEU A 6 -24.86 11.04 8.52
C LEU A 6 -25.34 12.35 9.14
N ASP A 7 -26.53 12.37 9.73
CA ASP A 7 -27.09 13.55 10.39
C ASP A 7 -26.83 13.55 11.91
N ASN A 8 -26.08 12.57 12.44
CA ASN A 8 -25.82 12.48 13.88
C ASN A 8 -24.69 13.44 14.28
N PRO A 9 -24.98 14.51 15.04
CA PRO A 9 -23.95 15.49 15.39
C PRO A 9 -22.87 14.88 16.30
N ALA A 10 -23.18 13.86 17.10
CA ALA A 10 -22.18 13.18 17.92
C ALA A 10 -21.20 12.36 17.07
N HIS A 11 -21.70 11.73 16.00
CA HIS A 11 -20.85 11.01 15.05
C HIS A 11 -20.00 12.00 14.24
N GLN A 12 -20.61 13.05 13.68
CA GLN A 12 -19.90 14.10 12.96
C GLN A 12 -18.85 14.80 13.83
N ASN A 13 -19.17 15.11 15.10
CA ASN A 13 -18.21 15.72 16.03
C ASN A 13 -17.10 14.73 16.43
N TRP A 14 -17.43 13.47 16.68
CA TRP A 14 -16.41 12.43 16.93
C TRP A 14 -15.47 12.30 15.73
N PHE A 15 -16.04 12.21 14.54
CA PHE A 15 -15.35 12.08 13.26
C PHE A 15 -14.45 13.31 12.98
N THR A 16 -15.00 14.52 12.91
CA THR A 16 -14.25 15.76 12.65
C THR A 16 -13.23 16.11 13.74
N SER A 17 -13.43 15.67 14.99
CA SER A 17 -12.41 15.82 16.05
C SER A 17 -11.19 14.91 15.88
N ARG A 18 -11.34 13.82 15.11
CA ARG A 18 -10.34 12.75 14.91
C ARG A 18 -9.69 12.84 13.53
N PHE A 19 -10.43 13.30 12.53
CA PHE A 19 -9.99 13.52 11.16
C PHE A 19 -9.84 15.02 10.91
N THR A 20 -8.74 15.59 11.42
CA THR A 20 -8.33 16.99 11.18
C THR A 20 -7.17 17.02 10.19
N ALA A 21 -7.42 16.70 8.93
CA ALA A 21 -6.39 16.79 7.91
C ALA A 21 -6.88 17.49 6.66
N THR A 22 -6.92 18.82 6.70
CA THR A 22 -6.55 19.62 5.53
C THR A 22 -5.02 19.76 5.59
N ALA A 23 -4.32 18.91 4.83
CA ALA A 23 -2.87 18.83 4.87
C ALA A 23 -2.21 19.97 4.07
N PHE A 24 -1.76 21.01 4.75
CA PHE A 24 -0.76 21.95 4.21
C PHE A 24 0.04 22.51 5.38
N GLU A 25 1.31 22.09 5.54
CA GLU A 25 2.44 23.03 5.77
C GLU A 25 3.83 22.41 6.07
N ASP A 26 4.02 21.10 6.07
CA ASP A 26 5.38 20.53 6.01
C ASP A 26 5.51 19.64 4.79
N ALA A 27 6.51 19.93 3.93
CA ALA A 27 6.76 19.28 2.65
C ALA A 27 6.49 17.77 2.69
N LEU A 28 5.30 17.37 2.22
CA LEU A 28 4.80 16.00 2.22
C LEU A 28 5.81 15.12 1.48
N LYS A 29 6.63 14.39 2.22
CA LYS A 29 7.41 13.30 1.64
C LYS A 29 6.41 12.22 1.25
N CYS A 30 6.13 12.09 -0.03
CA CYS A 30 5.25 11.04 -0.54
C CYS A 30 5.90 9.66 -0.36
N PRO A 31 5.10 8.59 -0.27
CA PRO A 31 5.60 7.23 -0.41
C PRO A 31 6.31 7.05 -1.75
N GLY A 32 7.47 6.41 -1.74
CA GLY A 32 8.20 6.01 -2.93
C GLY A 32 7.55 4.78 -3.56
N HIS A 33 6.45 4.98 -4.28
CA HIS A 33 5.70 3.93 -4.96
C HIS A 33 5.98 3.95 -6.48
N ASN A 34 6.63 2.94 -7.04
CA ASN A 34 7.37 1.84 -6.40
C ASN A 34 8.73 1.66 -7.10
N ILE A 35 9.67 0.97 -6.45
CA ILE A 35 10.98 0.69 -7.05
C ILE A 35 10.82 -0.40 -8.12
N LEU A 36 10.31 -1.58 -7.81
CA LEU A 36 10.09 -2.66 -8.79
C LEU A 36 8.65 -3.19 -8.68
N TRP A 37 7.96 -3.33 -9.81
CA TRP A 37 6.63 -3.96 -9.86
C TRP A 37 6.82 -5.35 -10.45
N ASP A 38 6.39 -6.37 -9.73
CA ASP A 38 6.66 -7.76 -10.11
C ASP A 38 5.67 -8.32 -11.16
N ASP A 39 4.57 -7.62 -11.43
CA ASP A 39 3.59 -8.02 -12.44
C ASP A 39 4.06 -7.64 -13.87
N PRO A 40 4.26 -8.62 -14.77
CA PRO A 40 4.64 -8.40 -16.17
C PRO A 40 3.73 -7.43 -16.93
N LYS A 41 2.47 -7.27 -16.51
CA LYS A 41 1.51 -6.33 -17.11
C LYS A 41 1.97 -4.87 -17.00
N TYR A 42 2.67 -4.51 -15.92
CA TYR A 42 3.13 -3.14 -15.66
C TYR A 42 4.61 -2.94 -15.98
N LEU A 43 5.28 -3.97 -16.47
CA LEU A 43 6.67 -3.89 -16.92
C LEU A 43 6.77 -3.34 -18.35
N PRO A 44 7.83 -2.58 -18.68
CA PRO A 44 8.11 -2.20 -20.06
C PRO A 44 8.28 -3.46 -20.94
N GLY A 45 7.58 -3.52 -22.07
CA GLY A 45 7.55 -4.74 -22.89
C GLY A 45 8.93 -5.24 -23.37
N TRP A 46 9.91 -4.35 -23.52
CA TRP A 46 11.29 -4.73 -23.87
C TRP A 46 11.97 -5.56 -22.77
N LEU A 47 11.63 -5.35 -21.50
CA LEU A 47 12.22 -6.07 -20.35
C LEU A 47 11.86 -7.56 -20.38
N LEU A 48 10.66 -7.90 -20.86
CA LEU A 48 10.14 -9.27 -20.92
C LEU A 48 10.93 -10.18 -21.86
N SER A 49 11.66 -9.60 -22.82
CA SER A 49 12.43 -10.34 -23.84
C SER A 49 13.92 -10.47 -23.49
N LEU A 50 14.35 -9.89 -22.37
CA LEU A 50 15.76 -9.85 -21.99
C LEU A 50 16.22 -11.16 -21.34
N SER A 51 17.53 -11.43 -21.41
CA SER A 51 18.14 -12.53 -20.66
C SER A 51 18.13 -12.23 -19.15
N PRO A 52 18.24 -13.25 -18.28
CA PRO A 52 18.35 -13.03 -16.84
C PRO A 52 19.45 -12.04 -16.43
N SER A 53 20.62 -12.08 -17.08
CA SER A 53 21.72 -11.14 -16.77
C SER A 53 21.39 -9.69 -17.15
N GLN A 54 20.66 -9.50 -18.26
CA GLN A 54 20.19 -8.18 -18.68
C GLN A 54 19.08 -7.66 -17.76
N ILE A 55 18.11 -8.51 -17.39
CA ILE A 55 17.07 -8.18 -16.40
C ILE A 55 17.70 -7.76 -15.09
N ARG A 56 18.69 -8.52 -14.60
CA ARG A 56 19.43 -8.15 -13.38
C ARG A 56 20.11 -6.79 -13.53
N SER A 57 20.86 -6.59 -14.62
CA SER A 57 21.54 -5.32 -14.86
C SER A 57 20.59 -4.11 -14.88
N ASP A 58 19.39 -4.28 -15.44
CA ASP A 58 18.42 -3.18 -15.51
C ASP A 58 17.66 -2.96 -14.19
N ALA A 59 17.40 -4.02 -13.43
CA ALA A 59 16.91 -3.90 -12.05
C ALA A 59 17.90 -3.13 -11.17
N ASP A 60 19.19 -3.47 -11.22
CA ASP A 60 20.25 -2.79 -10.45
C ASP A 60 20.35 -1.31 -10.83
N LYS A 61 20.29 -0.99 -12.14
CA LYS A 61 20.28 0.40 -12.62
C LYS A 61 19.06 1.17 -12.12
N ARG A 62 17.89 0.54 -12.10
CA ARG A 62 16.64 1.16 -11.63
C ARG A 62 16.71 1.44 -10.13
N ILE A 63 17.12 0.46 -9.32
CA ILE A 63 17.33 0.63 -7.87
C ILE A 63 18.31 1.78 -7.63
N ASN A 64 19.47 1.76 -8.29
CA ASN A 64 20.50 2.79 -8.12
C ASN A 64 19.97 4.18 -8.48
N SER A 65 19.38 4.34 -9.66
CA SER A 65 18.95 5.65 -10.17
C SER A 65 17.77 6.23 -9.40
N VAL A 66 16.76 5.42 -9.05
CA VAL A 66 15.57 5.88 -8.33
C VAL A 66 15.92 6.22 -6.89
N VAL A 67 16.59 5.30 -6.18
CA VAL A 67 16.86 5.49 -4.74
C VAL A 67 17.80 6.67 -4.53
N GLN A 68 18.90 6.79 -5.30
CA GLN A 68 19.84 7.90 -5.15
C GLN A 68 19.19 9.27 -5.47
N ARG A 69 18.23 9.32 -6.39
CA ARG A 69 17.58 10.56 -6.78
C ARG A 69 16.63 11.11 -5.71
N TYR A 70 16.00 10.21 -4.94
CA TYR A 70 14.91 10.55 -4.02
C TYR A 70 15.16 10.20 -2.55
N ILE A 71 16.33 9.66 -2.20
CA ILE A 71 16.75 9.52 -0.80
C ILE A 71 16.57 10.86 -0.06
N GLY A 72 15.97 10.78 1.14
CA GLY A 72 15.63 11.95 1.94
C GLY A 72 14.41 12.74 1.47
N LYS A 73 13.80 12.42 0.31
CA LYS A 73 12.61 13.08 -0.26
C LYS A 73 11.32 12.26 -0.14
N VAL A 74 11.44 10.95 0.08
CA VAL A 74 10.30 10.04 0.34
C VAL A 74 10.27 9.62 1.81
N ASN A 75 9.10 9.21 2.30
CA ASN A 75 8.93 8.75 3.69
C ASN A 75 9.03 7.21 3.82
N SER A 76 8.85 6.49 2.73
CA SER A 76 8.95 5.03 2.63
C SER A 76 9.31 4.64 1.19
N TRP A 77 9.74 3.39 1.01
CA TRP A 77 9.94 2.78 -0.30
C TRP A 77 9.12 1.51 -0.43
N ASP A 78 8.24 1.44 -1.43
CA ASP A 78 7.71 0.15 -1.87
C ASP A 78 8.76 -0.49 -2.78
N VAL A 79 9.57 -1.39 -2.21
CA VAL A 79 10.73 -1.95 -2.92
C VAL A 79 10.26 -2.89 -4.01
N VAL A 80 9.37 -3.82 -3.67
CA VAL A 80 8.73 -4.74 -4.61
C VAL A 80 7.22 -4.70 -4.39
N ASN A 81 6.47 -4.38 -5.44
CA ASN A 81 5.01 -4.36 -5.46
C ASN A 81 4.47 -5.70 -5.98
N GLU A 82 3.45 -6.24 -5.31
CA GLU A 82 2.64 -7.41 -5.73
C GLU A 82 3.40 -8.74 -5.84
N ASN A 83 4.36 -8.94 -4.93
CA ASN A 83 5.28 -10.08 -4.93
C ASN A 83 4.72 -11.37 -4.27
N LEU A 84 3.46 -11.41 -3.86
CA LEU A 84 2.75 -12.65 -3.53
C LEU A 84 1.90 -13.15 -4.70
N HIS A 85 1.33 -12.23 -5.48
CA HIS A 85 0.54 -12.58 -6.66
C HIS A 85 1.39 -12.90 -7.88
N THR A 86 2.55 -12.24 -7.99
CA THR A 86 3.46 -12.38 -9.11
C THR A 86 4.90 -12.63 -8.63
N SER A 87 5.73 -13.17 -9.52
CA SER A 87 7.09 -13.61 -9.23
C SER A 87 8.06 -13.38 -10.40
N PHE A 88 7.81 -12.39 -11.28
CA PHE A 88 8.61 -12.20 -12.50
C PHE A 88 10.11 -12.14 -12.23
N PHE A 89 10.54 -11.34 -11.24
CA PHE A 89 11.96 -11.22 -10.94
C PHE A 89 12.53 -12.49 -10.31
N GLU A 90 11.78 -13.16 -9.44
CA GLU A 90 12.23 -14.39 -8.80
C GLU A 90 12.29 -15.58 -9.78
N ASP A 91 11.35 -15.67 -10.71
CA ASP A 91 11.34 -16.68 -11.77
C ASP A 91 12.55 -16.52 -12.70
N LYS A 92 12.97 -15.27 -12.96
CA LYS A 92 14.08 -14.97 -13.89
C LYS A 92 15.44 -14.97 -13.22
N LEU A 93 15.53 -14.48 -12.00
CA LEU A 93 16.80 -14.21 -11.30
C LEU A 93 17.05 -15.17 -10.12
N GLY A 94 16.07 -16.00 -9.78
CA GLY A 94 16.11 -16.95 -8.68
C GLY A 94 15.31 -16.50 -7.45
N PRO A 95 14.98 -17.43 -6.54
CA PRO A 95 14.00 -17.23 -5.47
C PRO A 95 14.36 -16.15 -4.45
N ASN A 96 15.63 -15.70 -4.40
CA ASN A 96 16.08 -14.66 -3.49
C ASN A 96 16.13 -13.27 -4.14
N ALA A 97 15.64 -13.10 -5.37
CA ALA A 97 15.75 -11.84 -6.11
C ALA A 97 15.19 -10.65 -5.33
N SER A 98 13.97 -10.79 -4.79
CA SER A 98 13.33 -9.74 -3.99
C SER A 98 14.15 -9.40 -2.74
N ALA A 99 14.64 -10.41 -2.03
CA ALA A 99 15.48 -10.20 -0.85
C ALA A 99 16.78 -9.41 -1.18
N VAL A 100 17.38 -9.68 -2.33
CA VAL A 100 18.54 -8.94 -2.82
C VAL A 100 18.18 -7.48 -3.13
N PHE A 101 17.03 -7.21 -3.76
CA PHE A 101 16.60 -5.84 -4.04
C PHE A 101 16.36 -5.01 -2.78
N PHE A 102 15.77 -5.63 -1.76
CA PHE A 102 15.62 -5.02 -0.43
C PHE A 102 16.99 -4.69 0.18
N GLN A 103 17.94 -5.64 0.12
CA GLN A 103 19.30 -5.43 0.62
C GLN A 103 20.01 -4.28 -0.13
N GLU A 104 19.96 -4.25 -1.46
CA GLU A 104 20.58 -3.21 -2.28
C GLU A 104 19.96 -1.83 -2.03
N THR A 105 18.63 -1.77 -1.90
CA THR A 105 17.92 -0.54 -1.54
C THR A 105 18.38 -0.04 -0.17
N ARG A 106 18.50 -0.92 0.84
CA ARG A 106 19.04 -0.56 2.16
C ARG A 106 20.53 -0.19 2.10
N GLN A 107 21.30 -0.70 1.13
CA GLN A 107 22.69 -0.28 0.94
C GLN A 107 22.81 1.17 0.49
N LEU A 108 21.88 1.64 -0.35
CA LEU A 108 21.82 3.00 -0.85
C LEU A 108 21.14 3.98 0.13
N ASP A 109 20.03 3.56 0.74
CA ASP A 109 19.27 4.36 1.71
C ASP A 109 19.23 3.67 3.08
N LYS A 110 20.02 4.22 4.02
CA LYS A 110 20.19 3.66 5.37
C LYS A 110 19.06 4.00 6.33
N THR A 111 18.15 4.90 5.95
CA THR A 111 17.22 5.51 6.91
C THR A 111 15.76 5.29 6.57
N THR A 112 15.39 5.31 5.29
CA THR A 112 14.00 5.23 4.89
C THR A 112 13.45 3.81 5.13
N PRO A 113 12.27 3.65 5.73
CA PRO A 113 11.59 2.36 5.86
C PRO A 113 11.32 1.69 4.49
N LEU A 114 11.51 0.38 4.43
CA LEU A 114 11.27 -0.43 3.22
C LEU A 114 10.02 -1.27 3.38
N PHE A 115 9.16 -1.28 2.35
CA PHE A 115 7.89 -1.97 2.35
C PHE A 115 7.84 -2.97 1.19
N MET A 116 7.18 -4.09 1.46
CA MET A 116 6.51 -4.87 0.42
C MET A 116 5.09 -4.31 0.35
N ASN A 117 4.53 -4.15 -0.85
CA ASN A 117 3.17 -3.63 -1.01
C ASN A 117 2.31 -4.65 -1.76
N GLU A 118 1.13 -4.97 -1.25
CA GLU A 118 0.31 -6.07 -1.75
C GLU A 118 -1.19 -5.81 -1.61
N TYR A 119 -1.97 -6.29 -2.58
CA TYR A 119 -3.43 -6.24 -2.55
C TYR A 119 -4.06 -7.52 -1.99
N ASN A 120 -5.37 -7.48 -1.77
CA ASN A 120 -6.21 -8.58 -1.29
C ASN A 120 -5.89 -9.15 0.11
N THR A 121 -4.76 -8.78 0.73
CA THR A 121 -4.39 -9.23 2.08
C THR A 121 -5.41 -8.80 3.15
N LEU A 122 -6.13 -7.69 2.96
CA LEU A 122 -7.21 -7.23 3.85
C LEU A 122 -8.59 -7.35 3.23
N GLU A 123 -8.66 -7.37 1.90
CA GLU A 123 -9.86 -7.10 1.12
C GLU A 123 -10.62 -8.38 0.76
N ASN A 124 -9.90 -9.50 0.61
CA ASN A 124 -10.46 -10.73 0.08
C ASN A 124 -9.92 -11.98 0.79
N GLY A 125 -10.65 -12.47 1.81
CA GLY A 125 -10.31 -13.71 2.50
C GLY A 125 -10.41 -14.98 1.65
N GLY A 126 -10.99 -14.89 0.45
CA GLY A 126 -11.02 -15.95 -0.54
C GLY A 126 -9.77 -16.02 -1.42
N ASP A 127 -8.83 -15.06 -1.32
CA ASP A 127 -7.60 -15.07 -2.10
C ASP A 127 -6.52 -15.93 -1.41
N PRO A 128 -6.17 -17.10 -1.97
CA PRO A 128 -5.18 -17.96 -1.35
C PRO A 128 -3.74 -17.46 -1.55
N LEU A 129 -3.48 -16.52 -2.46
CA LEU A 129 -2.13 -16.07 -2.82
C LEU A 129 -1.57 -15.08 -1.81
N SER A 130 -2.42 -14.16 -1.32
CA SER A 130 -2.02 -12.99 -0.54
C SER A 130 -2.48 -13.03 0.93
N THR A 131 -2.69 -14.23 1.48
CA THR A 131 -3.10 -14.38 2.89
C THR A 131 -2.11 -13.70 3.85
N PRO A 132 -2.56 -13.17 5.01
CA PRO A 132 -1.68 -12.58 6.02
C PRO A 132 -0.49 -13.46 6.42
N ALA A 133 -0.70 -14.78 6.50
CA ALA A 133 0.35 -15.73 6.82
C ALA A 133 1.43 -15.82 5.73
N LYS A 134 1.03 -15.82 4.45
CA LYS A 134 1.98 -15.82 3.32
C LYS A 134 2.75 -14.51 3.24
N TYR A 135 2.08 -13.39 3.48
CA TYR A 135 2.71 -12.08 3.55
C TYR A 135 3.82 -12.06 4.62
N ILE A 136 3.51 -12.49 5.85
CA ILE A 136 4.49 -12.56 6.93
C ILE A 136 5.65 -13.49 6.58
N GLN A 137 5.36 -14.65 5.98
CA GLN A 137 6.40 -15.59 5.57
C GLN A 137 7.36 -14.96 4.56
N LYS A 138 6.83 -14.30 3.53
CA LYS A 138 7.64 -13.60 2.52
C LYS A 138 8.52 -12.51 3.13
N LEU A 139 7.98 -11.70 4.05
CA LEU A 139 8.77 -10.70 4.77
C LEU A 139 9.86 -11.35 5.63
N ARG A 140 9.56 -12.47 6.31
CA ARG A 140 10.57 -13.20 7.08
C ARG A 140 11.69 -13.75 6.20
N ASP A 141 11.38 -14.23 5.00
CA ASP A 141 12.38 -14.73 4.06
C ASP A 141 13.31 -13.58 3.61
N ILE A 142 12.74 -12.41 3.30
CA ILE A 142 13.50 -11.19 2.97
C ILE A 142 14.40 -10.75 4.14
N GLN A 143 13.86 -10.70 5.35
CA GLN A 143 14.62 -10.30 6.56
C GLN A 143 15.71 -11.32 6.93
N SER A 144 15.46 -12.61 6.74
CA SER A 144 16.43 -13.67 7.03
C SER A 144 17.62 -13.66 6.07
N PHE A 145 17.40 -13.25 4.83
CA PHE A 145 18.47 -13.09 3.84
C PHE A 145 19.39 -11.90 4.16
N SER A 146 18.86 -10.83 4.76
CA SER A 146 19.64 -9.65 5.12
C SER A 146 19.36 -9.22 6.57
N PRO A 147 20.14 -9.72 7.54
CA PRO A 147 19.98 -9.34 8.95
C PRO A 147 20.10 -7.82 9.21
N ASP A 148 20.85 -7.11 8.36
CA ASP A 148 21.07 -5.67 8.44
C ASP A 148 20.05 -4.85 7.62
N ILE A 149 18.92 -5.45 7.21
CA ILE A 149 17.88 -4.79 6.39
C ILE A 149 17.25 -3.57 7.06
N GLY A 150 17.41 -3.40 8.37
CA GLY A 150 16.93 -2.25 9.12
C GLY A 150 15.40 -2.19 9.17
N SER A 151 14.84 -0.97 9.07
CA SER A 151 13.39 -0.76 9.19
C SER A 151 12.65 -1.33 7.97
N VAL A 152 11.74 -2.26 8.24
CA VAL A 152 10.82 -2.87 7.27
C VAL A 152 9.39 -2.66 7.75
N GLY A 153 8.46 -2.42 6.83
CA GLY A 153 7.04 -2.26 7.10
C GLY A 153 6.16 -3.14 6.23
N ILE A 154 4.87 -3.18 6.58
CA ILE A 154 3.82 -3.93 5.89
C ILE A 154 2.98 -2.93 5.11
N GLY A 155 2.99 -3.00 3.77
CA GLY A 155 2.18 -2.19 2.87
C GLY A 155 1.01 -3.00 2.34
N LEU A 156 -0.20 -2.48 2.56
CA LEU A 156 -1.47 -3.13 2.19
C LEU A 156 -2.25 -2.16 1.30
N GLN A 157 -2.52 -2.52 0.05
CA GLN A 157 -3.13 -1.59 -0.91
C GLN A 157 -4.48 -1.09 -0.40
N GLY A 158 -5.40 -1.97 0.01
CA GLY A 158 -6.69 -1.56 0.56
C GLY A 158 -7.72 -1.23 -0.51
N HIS A 159 -7.77 -2.06 -1.56
CA HIS A 159 -8.65 -1.92 -2.72
C HIS A 159 -10.02 -2.60 -2.53
N PHE A 160 -10.85 -2.06 -1.63
CA PHE A 160 -12.09 -2.71 -1.23
C PHE A 160 -13.20 -2.64 -2.28
N HIS A 161 -14.12 -3.62 -2.23
CA HIS A 161 -15.42 -3.55 -2.92
C HIS A 161 -16.53 -3.44 -1.86
N THR A 162 -16.97 -4.58 -1.34
CA THR A 162 -17.74 -4.68 -0.11
C THR A 162 -16.79 -5.20 0.97
N PRO A 163 -16.53 -4.45 2.05
CA PRO A 163 -15.56 -4.85 3.05
C PRO A 163 -16.11 -6.01 3.91
N ASP A 164 -15.29 -7.04 4.10
CA ASP A 164 -15.47 -8.02 5.17
C ASP A 164 -14.68 -7.54 6.40
N LEU A 165 -15.36 -6.84 7.31
CA LEU A 165 -14.72 -6.24 8.48
C LEU A 165 -14.15 -7.29 9.45
N ALA A 166 -14.78 -8.48 9.53
CA ALA A 166 -14.27 -9.55 10.37
C ALA A 166 -12.96 -10.09 9.81
N TYR A 167 -12.90 -10.28 8.49
CA TYR A 167 -11.68 -10.68 7.81
C TYR A 167 -10.58 -9.61 7.93
N MET A 168 -10.89 -8.34 7.62
CA MET A 168 -9.95 -7.23 7.75
C MET A 168 -9.35 -7.17 9.15
N ARG A 169 -10.17 -7.25 10.20
CA ARG A 169 -9.72 -7.21 11.59
C ARG A 169 -8.79 -8.38 11.92
N SER A 170 -9.20 -9.61 11.58
CA SER A 170 -8.37 -10.80 11.83
C SER A 170 -7.04 -10.78 11.04
N SER A 171 -7.06 -10.17 9.86
CA SER A 171 -5.87 -10.00 9.01
C SER A 171 -4.91 -8.98 9.61
N LEU A 172 -5.40 -7.84 10.09
CA LEU A 172 -4.60 -6.85 10.81
C LEU A 172 -4.00 -7.44 12.10
N ASP A 173 -4.78 -8.17 12.89
CA ASP A 173 -4.29 -8.85 14.11
C ASP A 173 -3.16 -9.83 13.78
N THR A 174 -3.32 -10.60 12.69
CA THR A 174 -2.30 -11.56 12.24
C THR A 174 -1.02 -10.86 11.79
N LEU A 175 -1.13 -9.82 10.96
CA LEU A 175 0.01 -9.02 10.48
C LEU A 175 0.73 -8.31 11.62
N ALA A 176 -0.01 -7.80 12.60
CA ALA A 176 0.53 -7.11 13.77
C ALA A 176 1.40 -8.02 14.64
N ALA A 177 1.20 -9.34 14.60
CA ALA A 177 2.07 -10.29 15.29
C ALA A 177 3.52 -10.25 14.78
N ALA A 178 3.77 -9.73 13.57
CA ALA A 178 5.12 -9.49 13.06
C ALA A 178 5.83 -8.31 13.76
N LYS A 179 5.10 -7.47 14.52
CA LYS A 179 5.61 -6.28 15.22
C LYS A 179 6.27 -5.27 14.27
N LEU A 180 5.77 -5.18 13.05
CA LEU A 180 6.16 -4.21 12.03
C LEU A 180 5.06 -3.16 11.88
N PRO A 181 5.39 -1.91 11.51
CA PRO A 181 4.40 -0.90 11.21
C PRO A 181 3.57 -1.30 9.99
N ILE A 182 2.25 -1.15 10.07
CA ILE A 182 1.32 -1.39 8.96
C ILE A 182 0.92 -0.05 8.35
N TRP A 183 0.98 0.02 7.03
CA TRP A 183 0.44 1.11 6.22
C TRP A 183 -0.64 0.59 5.29
N ILE A 184 -1.78 1.27 5.25
CA ILE A 184 -2.73 1.13 4.15
C ILE A 184 -2.33 2.16 3.10
N THR A 185 -1.90 1.71 1.92
CA THR A 185 -1.11 2.51 0.98
C THR A 185 -1.92 3.08 -0.19
N GLU A 186 -3.05 2.45 -0.53
CA GLU A 186 -3.83 2.76 -1.73
C GLU A 186 -5.34 2.65 -1.46
N LEU A 187 -5.79 3.10 -0.29
CA LEU A 187 -7.17 2.88 0.15
C LEU A 187 -8.17 3.48 -0.85
N ASP A 188 -8.98 2.62 -1.44
CA ASP A 188 -10.17 2.99 -2.17
C ASP A 188 -11.28 1.96 -2.00
N VAL A 189 -12.50 2.36 -2.35
CA VAL A 189 -13.67 1.50 -2.35
C VAL A 189 -14.31 1.56 -3.73
N ALA A 190 -14.68 0.42 -4.29
CA ALA A 190 -15.39 0.37 -5.56
C ALA A 190 -16.70 1.18 -5.54
N SER A 191 -17.03 1.82 -6.66
CA SER A 191 -18.28 2.56 -6.84
C SER A 191 -19.50 1.68 -6.59
N SER A 192 -20.34 2.09 -5.64
CA SER A 192 -21.63 1.46 -5.30
C SER A 192 -22.52 2.44 -4.53
N PRO A 193 -23.83 2.18 -4.38
CA PRO A 193 -24.70 3.02 -3.55
C PRO A 193 -24.24 3.14 -2.08
N ASP A 194 -23.48 2.15 -1.58
CA ASP A 194 -22.96 2.10 -0.22
C ASP A 194 -21.47 2.49 -0.11
N GLN A 195 -20.84 2.98 -1.20
CA GLN A 195 -19.40 3.29 -1.25
C GLN A 195 -18.93 4.15 -0.08
N ALA A 196 -19.70 5.18 0.30
CA ALA A 196 -19.41 6.03 1.44
C ALA A 196 -19.47 5.27 2.78
N SER A 197 -20.50 4.46 2.99
CA SER A 197 -20.61 3.68 4.22
C SER A 197 -19.51 2.61 4.33
N TYR A 198 -19.09 2.04 3.21
CA TYR A 198 -17.98 1.10 3.17
C TYR A 198 -16.63 1.77 3.45
N LEU A 199 -16.38 2.95 2.90
CA LEU A 199 -15.17 3.71 3.19
C LEU A 199 -15.09 4.06 4.67
N GLU A 200 -16.18 4.55 5.25
CA GLU A 200 -16.30 4.86 6.69
C GLU A 200 -15.96 3.64 7.57
N GLN A 201 -16.50 2.47 7.21
CA GLN A 201 -16.25 1.23 7.95
C GLN A 201 -14.77 0.82 7.87
N VAL A 202 -14.16 0.88 6.67
CA VAL A 202 -12.74 0.54 6.49
C VAL A 202 -11.84 1.53 7.23
N LEU A 203 -12.11 2.83 7.14
CA LEU A 203 -11.38 3.87 7.88
C LEU A 203 -11.47 3.66 9.39
N SER A 204 -12.67 3.31 9.88
CA SER A 204 -12.90 3.05 11.31
C SER A 204 -12.12 1.84 11.80
N GLU A 205 -12.14 0.72 11.06
CA GLU A 205 -11.37 -0.48 11.41
C GLU A 205 -9.86 -0.23 11.34
N ALA A 206 -9.38 0.45 10.29
CA ALA A 206 -7.97 0.79 10.13
C ALA A 206 -7.48 1.68 11.27
N HIS A 207 -8.23 2.74 11.61
CA HIS A 207 -7.86 3.68 12.68
C HIS A 207 -7.93 3.05 14.08
N ALA A 208 -8.85 2.09 14.30
CA ALA A 208 -8.98 1.43 15.58
C ALA A 208 -7.82 0.47 15.89
N HIS A 209 -7.09 0.00 14.88
CA HIS A 209 -6.05 -1.00 15.06
C HIS A 209 -4.67 -0.37 15.35
N PRO A 210 -4.04 -0.62 16.52
CA PRO A 210 -2.85 0.11 16.97
C PRO A 210 -1.58 -0.12 16.14
N ALA A 211 -1.51 -1.20 15.34
CA ALA A 211 -0.39 -1.45 14.44
C ALA A 211 -0.48 -0.68 13.10
N VAL A 212 -1.65 -0.11 12.78
CA VAL A 212 -1.82 0.73 11.57
C VAL A 212 -1.35 2.13 11.92
N VAL A 213 -0.26 2.55 11.28
CA VAL A 213 0.43 3.81 11.61
C VAL A 213 0.46 4.79 10.43
N GLY A 214 -0.06 4.39 9.27
CA GLY A 214 -0.17 5.24 8.10
C GLY A 214 -1.31 4.81 7.20
N LEU A 215 -1.92 5.80 6.55
CA LEU A 215 -3.01 5.61 5.60
C LEU A 215 -2.85 6.60 4.45
N VAL A 216 -2.97 6.10 3.23
CA VAL A 216 -2.98 6.88 2.00
C VAL A 216 -4.19 6.45 1.18
N MET A 217 -4.96 7.42 0.68
CA MET A 217 -6.14 7.16 -0.14
C MET A 217 -5.81 7.23 -1.62
N TRP A 218 -6.31 6.27 -2.39
CA TRP A 218 -6.18 6.22 -3.85
C TRP A 218 -7.35 6.93 -4.56
N ALA A 219 -7.54 8.20 -4.21
CA ALA A 219 -8.70 8.99 -4.61
C ALA A 219 -8.38 10.06 -5.67
N ALA A 220 -7.47 9.75 -6.60
CA ALA A 220 -7.01 10.70 -7.59
C ALA A 220 -8.15 11.16 -8.53
N TRP A 221 -8.33 12.48 -8.60
CA TRP A 221 -9.24 13.13 -9.54
C TRP A 221 -8.54 13.40 -10.87
N LYS A 222 -9.27 13.23 -11.98
CA LYS A 222 -8.90 13.75 -13.30
C LYS A 222 -10.15 14.29 -14.03
N PRO A 223 -10.01 15.14 -15.07
CA PRO A 223 -11.15 15.77 -15.74
C PRO A 223 -12.19 14.78 -16.28
N GLU A 224 -11.77 13.56 -16.66
CA GLU A 224 -12.66 12.52 -17.19
C GLU A 224 -13.39 11.71 -16.11
N GLY A 225 -13.22 12.05 -14.83
CA GLY A 225 -13.75 11.32 -13.67
C GLY A 225 -12.64 10.73 -12.82
N CYS A 226 -12.96 9.88 -11.84
CA CYS A 226 -11.94 9.25 -11.01
C CYS A 226 -11.65 7.82 -11.44
N PHE A 227 -10.52 7.29 -10.98
CA PHE A 227 -10.15 5.91 -11.24
C PHE A 227 -11.11 4.92 -10.56
N ARG A 228 -11.22 5.01 -9.22
CA ARG A 228 -12.18 4.22 -8.43
C ARG A 228 -13.01 5.06 -7.47
N MET A 229 -12.41 6.12 -6.93
CA MET A 229 -12.98 6.94 -5.87
C MET A 229 -12.63 8.42 -6.07
N CYS A 230 -13.61 9.31 -5.87
CA CYS A 230 -13.42 10.76 -5.87
C CYS A 230 -13.75 11.31 -4.49
N LEU A 231 -12.93 12.21 -3.96
CA LEU A 231 -13.34 13.01 -2.80
C LEU A 231 -14.18 14.23 -3.24
N THR A 232 -13.89 14.78 -4.42
CA THR A 232 -14.61 15.94 -4.98
C THR A 232 -15.21 15.66 -6.37
N ASP A 233 -16.25 16.42 -6.73
CA ASP A 233 -16.79 16.45 -8.10
C ASP A 233 -15.90 17.25 -9.07
N GLY A 234 -16.31 17.34 -10.34
CA GLY A 234 -15.59 18.09 -11.38
C GLY A 234 -15.54 19.61 -11.19
N GLN A 235 -16.22 20.13 -10.16
CA GLN A 235 -16.20 21.53 -9.74
C GLN A 235 -15.49 21.70 -8.39
N PHE A 236 -14.78 20.67 -7.91
CA PHE A 236 -14.12 20.63 -6.60
C PHE A 236 -15.08 20.83 -5.42
N LYS A 237 -16.34 20.40 -5.56
CA LYS A 237 -17.26 20.29 -4.42
C LYS A 237 -17.15 18.92 -3.78
N ASN A 238 -17.21 18.91 -2.47
CA ASN A 238 -17.10 17.71 -1.66
C ASN A 238 -18.20 16.70 -2.00
N LEU A 239 -17.80 15.46 -2.26
CA LEU A 239 -18.69 14.32 -2.36
C LEU A 239 -18.92 13.74 -0.95
N PRO A 240 -19.92 12.85 -0.75
CA PRO A 240 -20.12 12.17 0.52
C PRO A 240 -18.87 11.46 1.07
N LEU A 241 -17.91 11.14 0.20
CA LEU A 241 -16.65 10.47 0.55
C LEU A 241 -15.63 11.39 1.23
N GLU A 242 -15.71 12.71 1.03
CA GLU A 242 -14.84 13.69 1.69
C GLU A 242 -15.37 14.14 3.05
N MET A 243 -16.65 13.89 3.33
CA MET A 243 -17.25 14.18 4.65
C MET A 243 -17.03 13.04 5.67
N LEU A 244 -16.23 12.04 5.28
CA LEU A 244 -15.77 10.87 6.03
C LEU A 244 -14.26 10.92 6.23
#